data_AF-A0A9D6DBC3-F1
#
_entry.id   AF-A0A9D6DBC3-F1
#
_cell.length_a   1.000
_cell.length_b   1.000
_cell.length_c   1.000
_cell.angle_alpha   90.00
_cell.angle_beta   90.00
_cell.angle_gamma   90.00
#
_symmetry.space_group_name_H-M   'P 1'
#
loop_
_entity.id
_entity.type
_entity.pdbx_description
1 polymer ?
#
loop_
_entity_poly.entity_id
_entity_poly.type
_entity_poly.pdbx_seq_one_letter_code
_entity_poly.pdbx_strand_id
1 'polypeptide(L)'
;MGEAALAMQVHLPRIGMASAELRLLNWGPASSGQPDFLFADMRLGSRIELFLGESADSAIFRGEITAIEERYGDGAPQLVILAEDALHRLARQRHNRAFEQMSLDDVVQQIAGEASLQADVNVSSGSGTWLQVNESNLAFLMRQLAPYDVGLRIENGQLRVRDDEPDSQPVALDPHNKAINIRLIADLNQLPREVKVKGYNLEQDSAVDGTASSLTPAPSGQTGTTLLAELGWEGKSTLPHPFTRAQQEAETLASRQFRQRANRFIHGEIVCQGTTELHSGREVELSNVSPRLAGRYRVMECWHQFDMAHGLRTRIHVQRPDWSR
;
A
#
# COMPACT_ATOMS: atom_id res chain seq x y z
N MET A 1 8.48 8.83 -25.94
CA MET A 1 9.08 8.27 -24.71
C MET A 1 9.15 6.75 -24.74
N GLY A 2 8.06 6.04 -25.10
CA GLY A 2 8.03 4.56 -25.06
C GLY A 2 9.18 3.86 -25.80
N GLU A 3 9.49 4.28 -27.03
CA GLU A 3 10.58 3.69 -27.83
C GLU A 3 11.99 4.00 -27.29
N ALA A 4 12.12 5.01 -26.42
CA ALA A 4 13.38 5.39 -25.79
C ALA A 4 13.54 4.78 -24.39
N ALA A 5 12.55 4.05 -23.87
CA ALA A 5 12.58 3.52 -22.52
C ALA A 5 13.60 2.37 -22.40
N LEU A 6 14.58 2.55 -21.52
CA LEU A 6 15.61 1.55 -21.19
C LEU A 6 15.23 0.75 -19.94
N ALA A 7 14.59 1.41 -18.99
CA ALA A 7 14.01 0.78 -17.81
C ALA A 7 12.87 1.63 -17.25
N MET A 8 11.97 0.99 -16.53
CA MET A 8 10.91 1.66 -15.79
C MET A 8 10.61 0.86 -14.52
N GLN A 9 10.34 1.56 -13.43
CA GLN A 9 9.79 0.98 -12.22
C GLN A 9 8.63 1.86 -11.74
N VAL A 10 7.49 1.26 -11.45
CA VAL A 10 6.36 1.91 -10.77
C VAL A 10 6.09 1.14 -9.50
N HIS A 11 6.06 1.83 -8.35
CA HIS A 11 5.73 1.28 -7.05
C HIS A 11 4.36 1.79 -6.60
N LEU A 12 3.44 0.87 -6.32
CA LEU A 12 2.09 1.12 -5.87
C LEU A 12 1.92 0.47 -4.47
N PRO A 13 2.27 1.17 -3.38
CA PRO A 13 2.10 0.66 -2.03
C PRO A 13 0.64 0.78 -1.57
N ARG A 14 0.20 -0.13 -0.69
CA ARG A 14 -1.09 0.02 0.01
C ARG A 14 -1.12 1.22 0.95
N ILE A 15 0.03 1.58 1.54
CA ILE A 15 0.17 2.66 2.50
C ILE A 15 1.29 3.59 2.03
N GLY A 16 0.96 4.85 1.81
CA GLY A 16 1.88 5.91 1.45
C GLY A 16 1.86 6.26 -0.03
N MET A 17 2.93 6.92 -0.45
CA MET A 17 3.09 7.54 -1.75
C MET A 17 3.50 6.51 -2.80
N ALA A 18 2.76 6.47 -3.91
CA ALA A 18 3.20 5.77 -5.10
C ALA A 18 4.28 6.57 -5.82
N SER A 19 5.24 5.85 -6.41
CA SER A 19 6.39 6.45 -7.11
C SER A 19 6.64 5.79 -8.46
N ALA A 20 7.25 6.53 -9.38
CA ALA A 20 7.69 6.03 -10.66
C ALA A 20 9.10 6.52 -11.00
N GLU A 21 9.90 5.61 -11.53
CA GLU A 21 11.23 5.87 -12.10
C GLU A 21 11.20 5.46 -13.57
N LEU A 22 11.60 6.35 -14.48
CA LEU A 22 11.79 6.03 -15.89
C LEU A 22 13.19 6.39 -16.32
N ARG A 23 13.88 5.45 -16.95
CA ARG A 23 15.20 5.66 -17.55
C ARG A 23 15.07 5.60 -19.07
N LEU A 24 15.42 6.70 -19.72
CA LEU A 24 15.24 6.92 -21.14
C LEU A 24 16.59 7.15 -21.82
N LEU A 25 16.75 6.66 -23.05
CA LEU A 25 17.83 7.07 -23.94
C LEU A 25 17.58 8.52 -24.37
N ASN A 26 18.46 9.44 -23.99
CA ASN A 26 18.29 10.88 -24.20
C ASN A 26 19.10 11.42 -25.37
N TRP A 27 19.42 10.58 -26.36
CA TRP A 27 20.19 10.99 -27.52
C TRP A 27 19.65 10.31 -28.77
N GLY A 28 19.35 11.10 -29.80
CA GLY A 28 18.79 10.56 -31.04
C GLY A 28 18.51 11.65 -32.07
N PRO A 29 17.94 11.28 -33.22
CA PRO A 29 17.65 12.22 -34.30
C PRO A 29 16.64 13.27 -33.83
N ALA A 30 17.06 14.53 -33.75
CA ALA A 30 16.18 15.64 -33.44
C ALA A 30 15.44 16.13 -34.69
N SER A 31 14.43 16.98 -34.49
CA SER A 31 13.66 17.60 -35.57
C SER A 31 14.51 18.44 -36.54
N SER A 32 15.69 18.87 -36.10
CA SER A 32 16.71 19.57 -36.89
C SER A 32 17.48 18.66 -37.88
N GLY A 33 17.29 17.34 -37.81
CA GLY A 33 17.99 16.35 -38.63
C GLY A 33 19.40 16.01 -38.13
N GLN A 34 19.91 16.69 -37.11
CA GLN A 34 21.12 16.31 -36.39
C GLN A 34 20.77 15.59 -35.08
N PRO A 35 21.61 14.65 -34.61
CA PRO A 35 21.42 14.08 -33.28
C PRO A 35 21.52 15.14 -32.19
N ASP A 36 20.56 15.15 -31.27
CA ASP A 36 20.51 16.06 -30.11
C ASP A 36 19.83 15.37 -28.92
N PHE A 37 19.74 16.09 -27.79
CA PHE A 37 19.00 15.66 -26.61
C PHE A 37 17.49 15.62 -26.87
N LEU A 38 16.89 14.45 -26.64
CA LEU A 38 15.50 14.18 -27.02
C LEU A 38 14.45 14.76 -26.06
N PHE A 39 14.82 15.03 -24.81
CA PHE A 39 13.90 15.36 -23.73
C PHE A 39 14.26 16.65 -22.99
N ALA A 40 14.95 17.58 -23.67
CA ALA A 40 15.41 18.85 -23.10
C ALA A 40 14.26 19.78 -22.64
N ASP A 41 13.04 19.55 -23.12
CA ASP A 41 11.84 20.33 -22.79
C ASP A 41 11.12 19.85 -21.53
N MET A 42 11.52 18.70 -20.96
CA MET A 42 10.94 18.18 -19.72
C MET A 42 11.27 19.07 -18.53
N ARG A 43 10.30 19.20 -17.62
CA ARG A 43 10.38 20.12 -16.48
C ARG A 43 9.97 19.43 -15.19
N LEU A 44 10.64 19.81 -14.11
CA LEU A 44 10.18 19.54 -12.76
C LEU A 44 8.78 20.14 -12.56
N GLY A 45 7.90 19.39 -11.90
CA GLY A 45 6.50 19.75 -11.68
C GLY A 45 5.56 19.43 -12.85
N SER A 46 6.06 19.00 -14.01
CA SER A 46 5.21 18.50 -15.08
C SER A 46 4.45 17.25 -14.64
N ARG A 47 3.19 17.13 -15.07
CA ARG A 47 2.38 15.94 -14.84
C ARG A 47 2.83 14.81 -15.76
N ILE A 48 2.82 13.59 -15.24
CA ILE A 48 3.11 12.36 -15.98
C ILE A 48 2.04 11.31 -15.71
N GLU A 49 1.63 10.62 -16.75
CA GLU A 49 0.75 9.45 -16.69
C GLU A 49 1.44 8.29 -17.40
N LEU A 50 1.44 7.11 -16.77
CA LEU A 50 2.09 5.91 -17.30
C LEU A 50 1.05 4.84 -17.66
N PHE A 51 1.14 4.33 -18.87
CA PHE A 51 0.28 3.31 -19.43
C PHE A 51 1.14 2.09 -19.78
N LEU A 52 0.68 0.89 -19.45
CA LEU A 52 1.37 -0.36 -19.77
C LEU A 52 0.51 -1.25 -20.67
N GLY A 53 0.99 -1.47 -21.89
CA GLY A 53 0.30 -2.22 -22.93
C GLY A 53 -0.28 -1.32 -24.02
N GLU A 54 -0.30 -1.80 -25.26
CA GLU A 54 -0.74 -1.01 -26.43
C GLU A 54 -2.23 -0.64 -26.37
N SER A 55 -3.05 -1.47 -25.70
CA SER A 55 -4.50 -1.26 -25.54
C SER A 55 -4.86 -0.84 -24.11
N ALA A 56 -3.95 -0.19 -23.39
CA ALA A 56 -4.22 0.23 -22.02
C ALA A 56 -5.17 1.44 -21.99
N ASP A 57 -6.39 1.21 -21.52
CA ASP A 57 -7.41 2.26 -21.40
C ASP A 57 -7.29 3.11 -20.12
N SER A 58 -6.38 2.73 -19.21
CA SER A 58 -6.16 3.44 -17.95
C SER A 58 -4.68 3.50 -17.58
N ALA A 59 -4.28 4.62 -16.98
CA ALA A 59 -2.94 4.82 -16.47
C ALA A 59 -2.73 4.02 -15.18
N ILE A 60 -1.63 3.27 -15.10
CA ILE A 60 -1.22 2.55 -13.89
C ILE A 60 -0.63 3.48 -12.82
N PHE A 61 -0.19 4.68 -13.24
CA PHE A 61 0.38 5.69 -12.37
C PHE A 61 0.10 7.08 -12.92
N ARG A 62 -0.17 8.02 -12.00
CA ARG A 62 -0.33 9.44 -12.29
C ARG A 62 0.39 10.24 -11.21
N GLY A 63 1.24 11.16 -11.62
CA GLY A 63 2.05 11.93 -10.68
C GLY A 63 2.67 13.17 -11.29
N GLU A 64 3.61 13.75 -10.56
CA GLU A 64 4.39 14.91 -10.97
C GLU A 64 5.88 14.57 -10.97
N ILE A 65 6.61 15.08 -11.95
CA ILE A 65 8.06 14.91 -12.03
C ILE A 65 8.70 15.69 -10.87
N THR A 66 9.27 14.97 -9.90
CA THR A 66 9.89 15.55 -8.70
C THR A 66 11.40 15.65 -8.81
N ALA A 67 12.03 14.83 -9.64
CA ALA A 67 13.44 14.93 -9.95
C ALA A 67 13.75 14.52 -11.40
N ILE A 68 14.82 15.10 -11.93
CA ILE A 68 15.42 14.75 -13.22
C ILE A 68 16.91 14.53 -12.96
N GLU A 69 17.43 13.39 -13.42
CA GLU A 69 18.85 13.05 -13.37
C GLU A 69 19.33 12.77 -14.80
N GLU A 70 20.50 13.30 -15.17
CA GLU A 70 21.16 12.98 -16.45
C GLU A 70 22.40 12.14 -16.19
N ARG A 71 22.55 11.05 -16.94
CA ARG A 71 23.69 10.13 -16.83
C ARG A 71 24.54 10.16 -18.09
N TYR A 72 25.85 10.31 -17.89
CA TYR A 72 26.88 10.40 -18.91
C TYR A 72 28.02 9.42 -18.59
N GLY A 73 28.74 8.96 -19.61
CA GLY A 73 29.96 8.15 -19.45
C GLY A 73 29.82 6.66 -19.78
N ASP A 74 28.59 6.12 -19.75
CA ASP A 74 28.30 4.71 -20.04
C ASP A 74 27.64 4.50 -21.42
N GLY A 75 28.12 5.23 -22.43
CA GLY A 75 27.56 5.24 -23.79
C GLY A 75 26.72 6.47 -24.08
N ALA A 76 25.61 6.29 -24.78
CA ALA A 76 24.72 7.39 -25.14
C ALA A 76 24.08 8.03 -23.88
N PRO A 77 23.94 9.37 -23.82
CA PRO A 77 23.32 10.07 -22.70
C PRO A 77 21.96 9.48 -22.31
N GLN A 78 21.71 9.38 -21.01
CA GLN A 78 20.44 8.89 -20.47
C GLN A 78 19.79 9.93 -19.58
N LEU A 79 18.45 9.92 -19.56
CA LEU A 79 17.63 10.73 -18.67
C LEU A 79 16.88 9.82 -17.72
N VAL A 80 16.93 10.12 -16.43
CA VAL A 80 16.17 9.45 -15.38
C VAL A 80 15.15 10.43 -14.83
N ILE A 81 13.89 10.02 -14.86
CA ILE A 81 12.74 10.75 -14.34
C ILE A 81 12.32 10.08 -13.05
N LEU A 82 12.26 10.85 -11.97
CA LEU A 82 11.57 10.43 -10.75
C LEU A 82 10.27 11.21 -10.65
N ALA A 83 9.18 10.49 -10.46
CA ALA A 83 7.85 11.06 -10.30
C ALA A 83 7.16 10.46 -9.08
N GLU A 84 6.38 11.30 -8.41
CA GLU A 84 5.63 10.93 -7.22
C GLU A 84 4.16 11.28 -7.39
N ASP A 85 3.28 10.48 -6.79
CA ASP A 85 1.85 10.77 -6.81
C ASP A 85 1.51 12.04 -6.01
N ALA A 86 0.22 12.40 -5.93
CA ALA A 86 -0.20 13.63 -5.27
C ALA A 86 0.11 13.70 -3.76
N LEU A 87 0.37 12.57 -3.08
CA LEU A 87 0.74 12.53 -1.66
C LEU A 87 2.08 13.18 -1.39
N HIS A 88 2.95 13.29 -2.38
CA HIS A 88 4.23 13.98 -2.22
C HIS A 88 4.04 15.44 -1.76
N ARG A 89 2.91 16.08 -2.12
CA ARG A 89 2.57 17.44 -1.67
C ARG A 89 2.29 17.47 -0.16
N LEU A 90 1.63 16.44 0.38
CA LEU A 90 1.38 16.29 1.82
C LEU A 90 2.65 16.00 2.62
N ALA A 91 3.72 15.54 1.96
CA ALA A 91 4.99 15.23 2.60
C ALA A 91 5.93 16.45 2.77
N ARG A 92 5.71 17.55 2.02
CA ARG A 92 6.69 18.65 1.87
C ARG A 92 6.79 19.59 3.06
N GLN A 93 5.68 19.87 3.74
CA GLN A 93 5.63 20.87 4.81
C GLN A 93 5.39 20.21 6.16
N ARG A 94 6.01 20.74 7.22
CA ARG A 94 5.82 20.28 8.60
C ARG A 94 4.91 21.27 9.32
N HIS A 95 4.01 20.75 10.14
CA HIS A 95 3.03 21.57 10.85
C HIS A 95 3.00 21.25 12.34
N ASN A 96 2.49 22.20 13.12
CA ASN A 96 2.11 22.04 14.52
C ASN A 96 0.63 22.40 14.65
N ARG A 97 -0.26 21.41 14.76
CA ARG A 97 -1.72 21.60 14.75
C ARG A 97 -2.39 20.71 15.78
N ALA A 98 -3.53 21.17 16.29
CA ALA A 98 -4.45 20.36 17.08
C ALA A 98 -5.77 20.26 16.33
N PHE A 99 -6.23 19.04 16.06
CA PHE A 99 -7.55 18.76 15.51
C PHE A 99 -8.44 18.28 16.65
N GLU A 100 -9.16 19.21 17.26
CA GLU A 100 -9.93 18.97 18.46
C GLU A 100 -11.37 18.58 18.13
N GLN A 101 -11.90 17.58 18.84
CA GLN A 101 -13.29 17.12 18.70
C GLN A 101 -13.66 16.68 17.27
N MET A 102 -12.69 16.17 16.51
CA MET A 102 -12.87 15.71 15.14
C MET A 102 -12.77 14.19 15.05
N SER A 103 -13.54 13.57 14.15
CA SER A 103 -13.27 12.19 13.77
C SER A 103 -12.01 12.09 12.89
N LEU A 104 -11.41 10.91 12.78
CA LEU A 104 -10.31 10.71 11.82
C LEU A 104 -10.76 10.95 10.38
N ASP A 105 -12.02 10.63 10.08
CA ASP A 105 -12.60 10.88 8.76
C ASP A 105 -12.62 12.38 8.45
N ASP A 106 -13.04 13.22 9.40
CA ASP A 106 -13.03 14.68 9.27
C ASP A 106 -11.61 15.23 9.10
N VAL A 107 -10.64 14.71 9.87
CA VAL A 107 -9.23 15.15 9.80
C VAL A 107 -8.63 14.83 8.43
N VAL A 108 -8.87 13.63 7.90
CA VAL A 108 -8.41 13.24 6.57
C VAL A 108 -9.05 14.12 5.50
N GLN A 109 -10.37 14.35 5.57
CA GLN A 109 -11.08 15.21 4.61
C GLN A 109 -10.56 16.64 4.62
N GLN A 110 -10.33 17.22 5.81
CA GLN A 110 -9.78 18.57 5.93
C GLN A 110 -8.38 18.66 5.28
N ILE A 111 -7.48 17.75 5.62
CA ILE A 111 -6.10 17.74 5.07
C ILE A 111 -6.12 17.51 3.55
N ALA A 112 -6.99 16.64 3.05
CA ALA A 112 -7.16 16.41 1.62
C ALA A 112 -7.65 17.67 0.89
N GLY A 113 -8.66 18.34 1.44
CA GLY A 113 -9.21 19.59 0.89
C GLY A 113 -8.18 20.71 0.81
N GLU A 114 -7.35 20.88 1.86
CA GLU A 114 -6.23 21.83 1.87
C GLU A 114 -5.22 21.56 0.75
N ALA A 115 -5.06 20.30 0.34
CA ALA A 115 -4.19 19.87 -0.75
C ALA A 115 -4.90 19.79 -2.12
N SER A 116 -6.16 20.22 -2.22
CA SER A 116 -7.00 20.11 -3.42
C SER A 116 -7.18 18.66 -3.90
N LEU A 117 -7.26 17.71 -2.96
CA LEU A 117 -7.52 16.30 -3.22
C LEU A 117 -8.95 15.94 -2.80
N GLN A 118 -9.63 15.18 -3.64
CA GLN A 118 -10.84 14.47 -3.23
C GLN A 118 -10.45 13.28 -2.36
N ALA A 119 -11.26 12.96 -1.35
CA ALA A 119 -10.98 11.86 -0.43
C ALA A 119 -12.19 10.92 -0.30
N ASP A 120 -11.93 9.62 -0.41
CA ASP A 120 -12.86 8.52 -0.11
C ASP A 120 -12.43 7.91 1.23
N VAL A 121 -13.13 8.30 2.30
CA VAL A 121 -12.70 8.03 3.69
C VAL A 121 -13.77 7.26 4.45
N ASN A 122 -13.34 6.22 5.16
CA ASN A 122 -14.14 5.47 6.13
C ASN A 122 -13.19 4.74 7.10
N VAL A 123 -12.91 5.36 8.25
CA VAL A 123 -11.99 4.82 9.26
C VAL A 123 -12.71 4.66 10.59
N SER A 124 -13.21 5.77 11.12
CA SER A 124 -13.90 5.82 12.41
C SER A 124 -14.72 7.08 12.52
N SER A 125 -15.95 6.95 13.02
CA SER A 125 -16.83 8.07 13.36
C SER A 125 -16.61 8.63 14.77
N GLY A 126 -15.68 8.05 15.54
CA GLY A 126 -15.38 8.50 16.90
C GLY A 126 -14.69 9.86 16.90
N SER A 127 -15.23 10.82 17.67
CA SER A 127 -14.62 12.13 17.87
C SER A 127 -13.43 12.04 18.83
N GLY A 128 -12.33 12.71 18.50
CA GLY A 128 -11.08 12.68 19.25
C GLY A 128 -10.29 13.98 19.14
N THR A 129 -9.15 14.04 19.82
CA THR A 129 -8.17 15.12 19.67
C THR A 129 -6.88 14.58 19.10
N TRP A 130 -6.48 15.10 17.94
CA TRP A 130 -5.33 14.62 17.19
C TRP A 130 -4.27 15.71 17.13
N LEU A 131 -3.10 15.42 17.68
CA LEU A 131 -2.01 16.38 17.74
C LEU A 131 -1.01 16.09 16.64
N GLN A 132 -0.84 17.08 15.76
CA GLN A 132 0.21 17.12 14.78
C GLN A 132 1.40 17.90 15.37
N VAL A 133 2.52 17.23 15.67
CA VAL A 133 3.66 17.86 16.35
C VAL A 133 4.89 17.81 15.46
N ASN A 134 5.22 18.95 14.86
CA ASN A 134 6.31 19.12 13.91
C ASN A 134 6.42 17.94 12.95
N GLU A 135 5.37 17.62 12.23
CA GLU A 135 5.37 16.50 11.27
C GLU A 135 4.62 16.90 10.01
N SER A 136 4.88 16.23 8.89
CA SER A 136 4.16 16.50 7.65
C SER A 136 2.75 15.93 7.70
N ASN A 137 1.88 16.42 6.81
CA ASN A 137 0.51 15.93 6.74
C ASN A 137 0.47 14.45 6.37
N LEU A 138 1.33 14.01 5.46
CA LEU A 138 1.45 12.59 5.12
C LEU A 138 1.90 11.75 6.32
N ALA A 139 2.95 12.17 7.02
CA ALA A 139 3.47 11.44 8.18
C ALA A 139 2.45 11.38 9.33
N PHE A 140 1.75 12.49 9.57
CA PHE A 140 0.67 12.56 10.55
C PHE A 140 -0.46 11.59 10.25
N LEU A 141 -0.98 11.61 9.01
CA LEU A 141 -2.06 10.71 8.61
C LEU A 141 -1.62 9.24 8.67
N MET A 142 -0.44 8.91 8.16
CA MET A 142 0.10 7.54 8.26
C MET A 142 0.19 7.07 9.72
N ARG A 143 0.63 7.96 10.63
CA ARG A 143 0.72 7.66 12.07
C ARG A 143 -0.66 7.45 12.72
N GLN A 144 -1.64 8.29 12.40
CA GLN A 144 -3.00 8.15 12.95
C GLN A 144 -3.74 6.92 12.43
N LEU A 145 -3.50 6.55 11.16
CA LEU A 145 -4.23 5.47 10.49
C LEU A 145 -3.59 4.10 10.72
N ALA A 146 -2.30 4.03 11.03
CA ALA A 146 -1.58 2.77 11.26
C ALA A 146 -2.25 1.85 12.30
N PRO A 147 -2.74 2.35 13.46
CA PRO A 147 -3.46 1.52 14.43
C PRO A 147 -4.74 0.87 13.89
N TYR A 148 -5.38 1.49 12.89
CA TYR A 148 -6.63 1.04 12.29
C TYR A 148 -6.42 0.08 11.09
N ASP A 149 -5.18 -0.20 10.70
CA ASP A 149 -4.85 -1.03 9.53
C ASP A 149 -5.51 -0.55 8.21
N VAL A 150 -5.78 0.76 8.11
CA VAL A 150 -6.36 1.37 6.92
C VAL A 150 -5.26 1.90 6.01
N GLY A 151 -5.27 1.47 4.75
CA GLY A 151 -4.32 1.91 3.74
C GLY A 151 -4.63 3.31 3.23
N LEU A 152 -3.73 4.27 3.47
CA LEU A 152 -3.77 5.59 2.82
C LEU A 152 -2.99 5.53 1.51
N ARG A 153 -3.64 5.80 0.38
CA ARG A 153 -2.99 5.83 -0.96
C ARG A 153 -3.79 6.67 -1.94
N ILE A 154 -3.19 7.02 -3.08
CA ILE A 154 -3.96 7.54 -4.23
C ILE A 154 -4.53 6.37 -5.02
N GLU A 155 -5.83 6.39 -5.26
CA GLU A 155 -6.53 5.43 -6.11
C GLU A 155 -7.50 6.18 -7.01
N ASN A 156 -7.42 5.96 -8.32
CA ASN A 156 -8.27 6.64 -9.32
C ASN A 156 -8.28 8.18 -9.18
N GLY A 157 -7.13 8.77 -8.81
CA GLY A 157 -6.98 10.22 -8.64
C GLY A 157 -7.54 10.79 -7.34
N GLN A 158 -8.02 9.93 -6.42
CA GLN A 158 -8.56 10.33 -5.12
C GLN A 158 -7.71 9.76 -3.98
N LEU A 159 -7.69 10.46 -2.85
CA LEU A 159 -7.12 9.96 -1.61
C LEU A 159 -8.05 8.91 -1.02
N ARG A 160 -7.67 7.64 -1.13
CA ARG A 160 -8.40 6.53 -0.53
C ARG A 160 -7.89 6.25 0.87
N VAL A 161 -8.80 6.27 1.85
CA VAL A 161 -8.53 5.96 3.26
C VAL A 161 -9.71 5.19 3.85
N ARG A 162 -9.81 3.92 3.50
CA ARG A 162 -10.84 3.01 3.98
C ARG A 162 -10.40 1.56 3.88
N ASP A 163 -11.22 0.66 4.39
CA ASP A 163 -11.00 -0.76 4.20
C ASP A 163 -10.93 -1.17 2.74
N ASP A 164 -10.02 -2.10 2.48
CA ASP A 164 -9.98 -2.79 1.20
C ASP A 164 -11.04 -3.90 1.19
N GLU A 165 -11.92 -3.84 0.21
CA GLU A 165 -13.05 -4.76 0.05
C GLU A 165 -12.61 -6.10 -0.55
N PRO A 166 -13.40 -7.18 -0.40
CA PRO A 166 -13.18 -8.40 -1.16
C PRO A 166 -13.24 -8.13 -2.67
N ASP A 167 -12.27 -8.65 -3.41
CA ASP A 167 -12.21 -8.49 -4.85
C ASP A 167 -13.20 -9.46 -5.51
N SER A 168 -14.12 -8.92 -6.32
CA SER A 168 -15.10 -9.72 -7.06
C SER A 168 -14.48 -10.43 -8.27
N GLN A 169 -13.33 -9.94 -8.74
CA GLN A 169 -12.60 -10.45 -9.89
C GLN A 169 -11.10 -10.53 -9.58
N PRO A 170 -10.69 -11.45 -8.68
CA PRO A 170 -9.29 -11.65 -8.34
C PRO A 170 -8.52 -12.12 -9.58
N VAL A 171 -7.26 -11.70 -9.68
CA VAL A 171 -6.39 -12.08 -10.80
C VAL A 171 -5.93 -13.52 -10.62
N ALA A 172 -6.24 -14.39 -11.58
CA ALA A 172 -5.81 -15.78 -11.56
C ALA A 172 -4.29 -15.88 -11.81
N LEU A 173 -3.57 -16.53 -10.89
CA LEU A 173 -2.14 -16.80 -11.00
C LEU A 173 -1.86 -18.30 -10.86
N ASP A 174 -0.95 -18.78 -11.69
CA ASP A 174 -0.53 -20.18 -11.77
C ASP A 174 0.98 -20.24 -12.05
N PRO A 175 1.78 -21.06 -11.34
CA PRO A 175 3.18 -21.30 -11.68
C PRO A 175 3.44 -21.67 -13.15
N HIS A 176 2.45 -22.27 -13.82
CA HIS A 176 2.53 -22.66 -15.23
C HIS A 176 2.02 -21.57 -16.18
N ASN A 177 1.44 -20.49 -15.65
CA ASN A 177 0.87 -19.40 -16.44
C ASN A 177 0.91 -18.06 -15.68
N LYS A 178 1.71 -17.12 -16.19
CA LYS A 178 1.98 -15.78 -15.64
C LYS A 178 2.89 -15.72 -14.41
N ALA A 179 2.85 -16.66 -13.45
CA ALA A 179 3.70 -16.58 -12.26
C ALA A 179 5.11 -17.16 -12.51
N ILE A 180 6.14 -16.31 -12.53
CA ILE A 180 7.54 -16.67 -12.78
C ILE A 180 8.21 -17.20 -11.50
N ASN A 181 7.97 -16.54 -10.36
CA ASN A 181 8.57 -16.90 -9.09
C ASN A 181 7.54 -16.72 -7.98
N ILE A 182 7.40 -17.71 -7.11
CA ILE A 182 6.51 -17.67 -5.95
C ILE A 182 7.35 -18.03 -4.72
N ARG A 183 7.45 -17.10 -3.78
CA ARG A 183 8.13 -17.29 -2.50
C ARG A 183 7.20 -16.87 -1.38
N LEU A 184 6.50 -17.85 -0.81
CA LEU A 184 5.57 -17.67 0.31
C LEU A 184 6.09 -18.39 1.54
N ILE A 185 5.85 -17.81 2.71
CA ILE A 185 6.14 -18.40 4.02
C ILE A 185 4.87 -18.40 4.86
N ALA A 186 4.62 -19.51 5.56
CA ALA A 186 3.68 -19.57 6.66
C ALA A 186 4.46 -19.38 7.96
N ASP A 187 4.22 -18.28 8.66
CA ASP A 187 4.95 -17.88 9.87
C ASP A 187 4.00 -17.70 11.06
N LEU A 188 4.32 -18.38 12.16
CA LEU A 188 3.58 -18.32 13.41
C LEU A 188 4.21 -17.36 14.43
N ASN A 189 5.47 -16.95 14.25
CA ASN A 189 6.29 -16.32 15.29
C ASN A 189 5.77 -14.93 15.72
N GLN A 190 5.06 -14.22 14.84
CA GLN A 190 4.51 -12.87 15.11
C GLN A 190 2.98 -12.84 15.23
N LEU A 191 2.32 -14.00 15.25
CA LEU A 191 0.86 -14.05 15.30
C LEU A 191 0.32 -13.93 16.73
N PRO A 192 -0.69 -13.08 16.97
CA PRO A 192 -1.37 -13.05 18.26
C PRO A 192 -2.40 -14.18 18.35
N ARG A 193 -2.55 -14.72 19.56
CA ARG A 193 -3.74 -15.46 19.98
C ARG A 193 -4.86 -14.52 20.43
N GLU A 194 -4.47 -13.39 20.99
CA GLU A 194 -5.37 -12.37 21.53
C GLU A 194 -4.64 -11.03 21.45
N VAL A 195 -5.35 -9.99 21.03
CA VAL A 195 -4.91 -8.60 21.16
C VAL A 195 -5.81 -7.91 22.17
N LYS A 196 -5.19 -7.28 23.17
CA LYS A 196 -5.86 -6.48 24.18
C LYS A 196 -5.42 -5.02 24.07
N VAL A 197 -6.36 -4.11 23.87
CA VAL A 197 -6.15 -2.66 23.93
C VAL A 197 -6.58 -2.17 25.31
N LYS A 198 -5.77 -1.29 25.89
CA LYS A 198 -6.01 -0.70 27.21
C LYS A 198 -6.39 0.77 27.10
N GLY A 199 -7.31 1.19 27.94
CA GLY A 199 -7.72 2.59 28.02
C GLY A 199 -8.47 2.91 29.30
N TYR A 200 -8.78 4.18 29.48
CA TYR A 200 -9.54 4.67 30.64
C TYR A 200 -10.40 5.87 30.25
N ASN A 201 -11.69 5.79 30.59
CA ASN A 201 -12.62 6.89 30.43
C ASN A 201 -12.59 7.74 31.71
N LEU A 202 -12.05 8.96 31.61
CA LEU A 202 -11.94 9.89 32.74
C LEU A 202 -13.30 10.47 33.16
N GLU A 203 -14.26 10.61 32.25
CA GLU A 203 -15.59 11.13 32.57
C GLU A 203 -16.42 10.11 33.34
N GLN A 204 -16.27 8.83 33.00
CA GLN A 204 -16.99 7.72 33.61
C GLN A 204 -16.20 7.02 34.73
N ASP A 205 -14.97 7.47 35.01
CA ASP A 205 -14.05 6.89 36.00
C ASP A 205 -13.92 5.36 35.88
N SER A 206 -13.81 4.85 34.64
CA SER A 206 -13.83 3.41 34.36
C SER A 206 -12.85 3.00 33.27
N ALA A 207 -12.37 1.76 33.35
CA ALA A 207 -11.49 1.18 32.34
C ALA A 207 -12.26 0.90 31.04
N VAL A 208 -11.64 1.23 29.90
CA VAL A 208 -12.18 0.95 28.56
C VAL A 208 -11.23 0.04 27.80
N ASP A 209 -11.29 -1.24 28.15
CA ASP A 209 -10.46 -2.29 27.55
C ASP A 209 -11.15 -2.88 26.32
N GLY A 210 -10.41 -3.05 25.23
CA GLY A 210 -10.84 -3.78 24.03
C GLY A 210 -10.10 -5.10 23.91
N THR A 211 -10.75 -6.16 23.43
CA THR A 211 -10.09 -7.47 23.21
C THR A 211 -10.58 -8.09 21.90
N ALA A 212 -9.66 -8.68 21.14
CA ALA A 212 -9.96 -9.43 19.93
C ALA A 212 -9.09 -10.70 19.83
N SER A 213 -9.71 -11.81 19.45
CA SER A 213 -9.06 -13.12 19.35
C SER A 213 -9.45 -13.90 18.08
N SER A 214 -10.18 -13.26 17.16
CA SER A 214 -10.66 -13.85 15.93
C SER A 214 -10.81 -12.80 14.83
N LEU A 215 -10.74 -13.25 13.57
CA LEU A 215 -11.02 -12.44 12.39
C LEU A 215 -12.53 -12.39 12.11
N THR A 216 -12.99 -11.25 11.59
CA THR A 216 -14.37 -11.05 11.12
C THR A 216 -14.33 -10.46 9.71
N PRO A 217 -14.90 -11.13 8.69
CA PRO A 217 -15.47 -12.48 8.74
C PRO A 217 -14.39 -13.54 9.03
N ALA A 218 -14.80 -14.69 9.56
CA ALA A 218 -13.89 -15.80 9.81
C ALA A 218 -13.38 -16.40 8.48
N PRO A 219 -12.07 -16.65 8.33
CA PRO A 219 -11.54 -17.38 7.19
C PRO A 219 -12.11 -18.79 7.11
N SER A 220 -12.17 -19.36 5.91
CA SER A 220 -12.68 -20.72 5.68
C SER A 220 -11.67 -21.81 6.04
N GLY A 221 -10.37 -21.53 5.91
CA GLY A 221 -9.29 -22.47 6.24
C GLY A 221 -8.86 -22.44 7.70
N GLN A 222 -7.82 -23.21 8.01
CA GLN A 222 -7.20 -23.20 9.33
C GLN A 222 -6.31 -21.94 9.47
N THR A 223 -6.60 -21.10 10.46
CA THR A 223 -5.83 -19.88 10.73
C THR A 223 -4.58 -20.16 11.55
N GLY A 224 -3.59 -19.27 11.45
CA GLY A 224 -2.41 -19.32 12.31
C GLY A 224 -2.74 -19.19 13.81
N THR A 225 -3.76 -18.42 14.17
CA THR A 225 -4.27 -18.31 15.56
C THR A 225 -4.80 -19.66 16.08
N THR A 226 -5.51 -20.42 15.24
CA THR A 226 -5.99 -21.77 15.58
C THR A 226 -4.81 -22.72 15.78
N LEU A 227 -3.81 -22.68 14.90
CA LEU A 227 -2.59 -23.49 15.02
C LEU A 227 -1.79 -23.19 16.30
N LEU A 228 -1.62 -21.90 16.65
CA LEU A 228 -0.97 -21.52 17.90
C LEU A 228 -1.69 -22.10 19.12
N ALA A 229 -3.03 -22.12 19.09
CA ALA A 229 -3.82 -22.72 20.15
C ALA A 229 -3.62 -24.24 20.26
N GLU A 230 -3.59 -24.95 19.12
CA GLU A 230 -3.32 -26.39 19.06
C GLU A 230 -1.91 -26.75 19.57
N LEU A 231 -0.91 -25.91 19.27
CA LEU A 231 0.47 -26.08 19.72
C LEU A 231 0.69 -25.71 21.20
N GLY A 232 -0.31 -25.09 21.85
CA GLY A 232 -0.19 -24.60 23.22
C GLY A 232 0.75 -23.41 23.37
N TRP A 233 1.04 -22.69 22.27
CA TRP A 233 1.92 -21.52 22.31
C TRP A 233 1.16 -20.29 22.81
N GLU A 234 1.82 -19.51 23.67
CA GLU A 234 1.28 -18.24 24.15
C GLU A 234 1.27 -17.19 23.03
N GLY A 235 0.35 -16.23 23.10
CA GLY A 235 0.23 -15.19 22.07
C GLY A 235 -0.61 -14.00 22.50
N LYS A 236 -0.62 -13.68 23.80
CA LYS A 236 -1.34 -12.50 24.31
C LYS A 236 -0.53 -11.25 24.02
N SER A 237 -1.08 -10.35 23.21
CA SER A 237 -0.47 -9.06 22.89
C SER A 237 -1.26 -7.93 23.53
N THR A 238 -0.67 -7.25 24.51
CA THR A 238 -1.28 -6.04 25.09
C THR A 238 -0.73 -4.79 24.39
N LEU A 239 -1.62 -3.94 23.91
CA LEU A 239 -1.32 -2.65 23.29
C LEU A 239 -1.70 -1.53 24.25
N PRO A 240 -0.71 -0.86 24.87
CA PRO A 240 -0.97 0.27 25.77
C PRO A 240 -1.23 1.57 25.01
N HIS A 241 -0.88 1.63 23.71
CA HIS A 241 -1.07 2.79 22.85
C HIS A 241 -1.61 2.38 21.47
N PRO A 242 -2.50 3.18 20.86
CA PRO A 242 -3.06 4.44 21.37
C PRO A 242 -3.94 4.21 22.62
N PHE A 243 -3.90 5.16 23.56
CA PHE A 243 -4.63 5.08 24.81
C PHE A 243 -6.08 5.49 24.59
N THR A 244 -6.99 4.53 24.65
CA THR A 244 -8.40 4.76 24.31
C THR A 244 -9.17 5.40 25.45
N ARG A 245 -10.12 6.26 25.10
CA ARG A 245 -11.00 6.93 26.08
C ARG A 245 -12.45 6.47 25.96
N ALA A 246 -12.79 5.76 24.88
CA ALA A 246 -14.10 5.19 24.64
C ALA A 246 -14.03 3.67 24.42
N GLN A 247 -15.06 2.96 24.88
CA GLN A 247 -15.14 1.49 24.76
C GLN A 247 -15.17 1.04 23.29
N GLN A 248 -15.99 1.67 22.46
CA GLN A 248 -16.10 1.35 21.03
C GLN A 248 -14.77 1.53 20.27
N GLU A 249 -13.99 2.53 20.65
CA GLU A 249 -12.66 2.79 20.09
C GLU A 249 -11.69 1.65 20.46
N ALA A 250 -11.70 1.24 21.73
CA ALA A 250 -10.87 0.13 22.23
C ALA A 250 -11.16 -1.19 21.51
N GLU A 251 -12.45 -1.52 21.33
CA GLU A 251 -12.88 -2.72 20.60
C GLU A 251 -12.49 -2.67 19.12
N THR A 252 -12.68 -1.51 18.48
CA THR A 252 -12.29 -1.30 17.09
C THR A 252 -10.78 -1.51 16.93
N LEU A 253 -9.97 -0.84 17.74
CA LEU A 253 -8.51 -0.96 17.66
C LEU A 253 -8.02 -2.37 17.96
N ALA A 254 -8.60 -3.06 18.94
CA ALA A 254 -8.25 -4.45 19.22
C ALA A 254 -8.52 -5.35 18.01
N SER A 255 -9.69 -5.20 17.38
CA SER A 255 -10.06 -5.94 16.16
C SER A 255 -9.13 -5.61 14.98
N ARG A 256 -8.84 -4.33 14.74
CA ARG A 256 -7.94 -3.88 13.66
C ARG A 256 -6.53 -4.42 13.83
N GLN A 257 -5.98 -4.34 15.03
CA GLN A 257 -4.63 -4.82 15.35
C GLN A 257 -4.53 -6.34 15.31
N PHE A 258 -5.57 -7.05 15.77
CA PHE A 258 -5.66 -8.49 15.59
C PHE A 258 -5.67 -8.86 14.11
N ARG A 259 -6.53 -8.22 13.31
CA ARG A 259 -6.65 -8.44 11.87
C ARG A 259 -5.35 -8.22 11.13
N GLN A 260 -4.68 -7.10 11.38
CA GLN A 260 -3.41 -6.74 10.74
C GLN A 260 -2.36 -7.84 10.89
N ARG A 261 -2.23 -8.39 12.11
CA ARG A 261 -1.23 -9.42 12.40
C ARG A 261 -1.66 -10.80 11.94
N ALA A 262 -2.92 -11.16 12.16
CA ALA A 262 -3.47 -12.46 11.74
C ALA A 262 -3.38 -12.65 10.21
N ASN A 263 -3.60 -11.59 9.43
CA ASN A 263 -3.47 -11.62 7.97
C ASN A 263 -2.07 -11.92 7.46
N ARG A 264 -1.03 -11.72 8.28
CA ARG A 264 0.37 -12.02 7.93
C ARG A 264 0.76 -13.47 8.20
N PHE A 265 -0.18 -14.36 8.52
CA PHE A 265 0.13 -15.78 8.72
C PHE A 265 0.85 -16.37 7.50
N ILE A 266 0.28 -16.21 6.31
CA ILE A 266 0.97 -16.53 5.07
C ILE A 266 1.26 -15.24 4.36
N HIS A 267 2.52 -15.00 4.03
CA HIS A 267 2.92 -13.83 3.29
C HIS A 267 4.14 -14.11 2.43
N GLY A 268 4.44 -13.21 1.50
CA GLY A 268 5.65 -13.31 0.70
C GLY A 268 5.52 -12.57 -0.62
N GLU A 269 6.32 -13.01 -1.59
CA GLU A 269 6.48 -12.35 -2.87
C GLU A 269 6.08 -13.27 -4.02
N ILE A 270 5.40 -12.70 -5.02
CA ILE A 270 5.11 -13.34 -6.30
C ILE A 270 5.59 -12.41 -7.42
N VAL A 271 6.36 -12.94 -8.36
CA VAL A 271 6.78 -12.25 -9.57
C VAL A 271 6.02 -12.83 -10.75
N CYS A 272 5.31 -11.97 -11.48
CA CYS A 272 4.47 -12.31 -12.62
C CYS A 272 5.01 -11.69 -13.91
N GLN A 273 4.71 -12.30 -15.05
CA GLN A 273 4.99 -11.75 -16.37
C GLN A 273 3.82 -10.87 -16.84
N GLY A 274 4.09 -9.60 -17.17
CA GLY A 274 3.17 -8.73 -17.90
C GLY A 274 1.74 -8.59 -17.33
N THR A 275 1.55 -8.70 -16.02
CA THR A 275 0.23 -8.64 -15.38
C THR A 275 -0.02 -7.22 -14.85
N THR A 276 -0.52 -6.34 -15.71
CA THR A 276 -0.68 -4.90 -15.46
C THR A 276 -1.96 -4.54 -14.72
N GLU A 277 -2.88 -5.49 -14.60
CA GLU A 277 -4.14 -5.37 -13.85
C GLU A 277 -3.95 -5.41 -12.32
N LEU A 278 -2.74 -5.73 -11.83
CA LEU A 278 -2.39 -5.83 -10.42
C LEU A 278 -2.02 -4.47 -9.82
N HIS A 279 -2.57 -4.17 -8.65
CA HIS A 279 -2.21 -3.01 -7.83
C HIS A 279 -2.55 -3.32 -6.37
N SER A 280 -2.01 -2.53 -5.44
CA SER A 280 -2.33 -2.69 -4.01
C SER A 280 -3.83 -2.65 -3.76
N GLY A 281 -4.34 -3.55 -2.92
CA GLY A 281 -5.78 -3.67 -2.62
C GLY A 281 -6.50 -4.74 -3.44
N ARG A 282 -6.00 -5.09 -4.63
CA ARG A 282 -6.51 -6.22 -5.44
C ARG A 282 -6.24 -7.56 -4.76
N GLU A 283 -6.95 -8.59 -5.20
CA GLU A 283 -6.69 -9.97 -4.78
C GLU A 283 -6.18 -10.81 -5.95
N VAL A 284 -5.41 -11.83 -5.61
CA VAL A 284 -4.96 -12.88 -6.53
C VAL A 284 -5.50 -14.22 -6.08
N GLU A 285 -5.92 -15.03 -7.04
CA GLU A 285 -6.31 -16.43 -6.81
C GLU A 285 -5.16 -17.31 -7.28
N LEU A 286 -4.43 -17.91 -6.32
CA LEU A 286 -3.27 -18.74 -6.60
C LEU A 286 -3.67 -20.21 -6.69
N SER A 287 -3.41 -20.81 -7.85
CA SER A 287 -3.75 -22.21 -8.16
C SER A 287 -2.52 -23.02 -8.58
N ASN A 288 -2.68 -24.35 -8.72
CA ASN A 288 -1.63 -25.28 -9.15
C ASN A 288 -0.33 -25.23 -8.32
N VAL A 289 -0.45 -24.81 -7.05
CA VAL A 289 0.56 -24.92 -6.00
C VAL A 289 0.11 -25.96 -4.96
N SER A 290 0.93 -26.21 -3.93
CA SER A 290 0.52 -27.09 -2.84
C SER A 290 -0.82 -26.64 -2.20
N PRO A 291 -1.69 -27.54 -1.72
CA PRO A 291 -2.96 -27.18 -1.09
C PRO A 291 -2.83 -26.18 0.06
N ARG A 292 -1.70 -26.22 0.79
CA ARG A 292 -1.37 -25.28 1.87
C ARG A 292 -1.21 -23.83 1.39
N LEU A 293 -0.80 -23.64 0.14
CA LEU A 293 -0.53 -22.31 -0.44
C LEU A 293 -1.60 -21.91 -1.47
N ALA A 294 -2.42 -22.84 -1.96
CA ALA A 294 -3.48 -22.54 -2.91
C ALA A 294 -4.60 -21.74 -2.25
N GLY A 295 -5.08 -20.70 -2.93
CA GLY A 295 -6.19 -19.86 -2.49
C GLY A 295 -5.98 -18.38 -2.75
N ARG A 296 -6.80 -17.57 -2.09
CA ARG A 296 -6.86 -16.14 -2.31
C ARG A 296 -5.89 -15.35 -1.44
N TYR A 297 -5.15 -14.44 -2.05
CA TYR A 297 -4.25 -13.52 -1.35
C TYR A 297 -4.56 -12.07 -1.65
N ARG A 298 -4.36 -11.21 -0.66
CA ARG A 298 -4.45 -9.75 -0.83
C ARG A 298 -3.10 -9.18 -1.26
N VAL A 299 -3.10 -8.31 -2.27
CA VAL A 299 -1.91 -7.56 -2.70
C VAL A 299 -1.70 -6.37 -1.77
N MET A 300 -0.53 -6.33 -1.12
CA MET A 300 -0.12 -5.30 -0.17
C MET A 300 0.79 -4.25 -0.81
N GLU A 301 1.67 -4.68 -1.69
CA GLU A 301 2.54 -3.79 -2.47
C GLU A 301 2.65 -4.36 -3.88
N CYS A 302 2.70 -3.48 -4.89
CA CYS A 302 2.86 -3.87 -6.28
C CYS A 302 3.97 -3.04 -6.91
N TRP A 303 4.86 -3.70 -7.66
CA TRP A 303 5.85 -3.05 -8.51
C TRP A 303 5.68 -3.54 -9.94
N HIS A 304 5.48 -2.62 -10.88
CA HIS A 304 5.65 -2.90 -12.30
C HIS A 304 7.05 -2.49 -12.71
N GLN A 305 7.81 -3.43 -13.27
CA GLN A 305 9.21 -3.25 -13.64
C GLN A 305 9.38 -3.65 -15.10
N PHE A 306 9.97 -2.77 -15.89
CA PHE A 306 10.39 -3.05 -17.25
C PHE A 306 11.89 -2.84 -17.37
N ASP A 307 12.57 -3.78 -18.00
CA ASP A 307 13.95 -3.60 -18.47
C ASP A 307 14.15 -4.34 -19.81
N MET A 308 15.21 -3.98 -20.54
CA MET A 308 15.49 -4.57 -21.86
C MET A 308 15.89 -6.05 -21.82
N ALA A 309 16.31 -6.57 -20.66
CA ALA A 309 16.77 -7.96 -20.53
C ALA A 309 15.63 -8.94 -20.22
N HIS A 310 14.63 -8.48 -19.48
CA HIS A 310 13.58 -9.30 -18.90
C HIS A 310 12.18 -8.92 -19.37
N GLY A 311 12.03 -7.79 -20.06
CA GLY A 311 10.74 -7.23 -20.43
C GLY A 311 9.95 -6.78 -19.20
N LEU A 312 8.62 -6.75 -19.33
CA LEU A 312 7.72 -6.31 -18.26
C LEU A 312 7.44 -7.43 -17.25
N ARG A 313 7.73 -7.16 -15.98
CA ARG A 313 7.43 -8.00 -14.82
C ARG A 313 6.61 -7.22 -13.80
N THR A 314 5.72 -7.92 -13.12
CA THR A 314 4.97 -7.39 -11.99
C THR A 314 5.36 -8.16 -10.73
N ARG A 315 5.96 -7.50 -9.77
CA ARG A 315 6.30 -8.06 -8.47
C ARG A 315 5.24 -7.63 -7.46
N ILE A 316 4.68 -8.55 -6.70
CA ILE A 316 3.68 -8.25 -5.68
C ILE A 316 4.09 -8.84 -4.34
N HIS A 317 3.82 -8.11 -3.26
CA HIS A 317 3.82 -8.65 -1.92
C HIS A 317 2.40 -8.98 -1.52
N VAL A 318 2.20 -10.18 -1.01
CA VAL A 318 0.87 -10.72 -0.75
C VAL A 318 0.75 -11.28 0.66
N GLN A 319 -0.48 -11.31 1.17
CA GLN A 319 -0.77 -11.92 2.48
C GLN A 319 -2.12 -12.64 2.51
N ARG A 320 -2.25 -13.62 3.40
CA ARG A 320 -3.44 -14.43 3.65
C ARG A 320 -3.47 -14.94 5.11
N PRO A 321 -4.64 -14.94 5.78
CA PRO A 321 -4.76 -15.33 7.20
C PRO A 321 -4.85 -16.83 7.49
N ASP A 322 -4.99 -17.68 6.48
CA ASP A 322 -5.34 -19.10 6.62
C ASP A 322 -4.71 -19.98 5.52
N TRP A 323 -4.73 -21.29 5.71
CA TRP A 323 -4.49 -22.28 4.65
C TRP A 323 -5.54 -23.38 4.63
N SER A 324 -5.63 -24.06 3.49
CA SER A 324 -6.41 -25.29 3.35
C SER A 324 -5.58 -26.48 3.81
N ARG A 325 -6.19 -27.40 4.57
CA ARG A 325 -5.58 -28.69 4.96
C ARG A 325 -5.64 -29.70 3.81
#